data_AF-R6CRB7-F1
#
_entry.id   AF-R6CRB7-F1
#
_cell.length_a   1.000
_cell.length_b   1.000
_cell.length_c   1.000
_cell.angle_alpha   90.00
_cell.angle_beta   90.00
_cell.angle_gamma   90.00
#
_symmetry.space_group_name_H-M   'P 1'
#
loop_
_entity.id
_entity.type
_entity.pdbx_description
1 polymer ?
#
loop_
_entity_poly.entity_id
_entity_poly.type
_entity_poly.pdbx_seq_one_letter_code
_entity_poly.pdbx_strand_id
1 'polypeptide(L)'
;MSAVSDVKAPAKGLYLRASLIIAALTLVGFLIAMVNEDISMRIAAATVFPAGVLIFSYPASLISRRMLARSDKLRAAGKVLFFISAICAATAVFLLTALAAYRVYDDLAPTNDMGMALGEALTLLFVLTAAAMLIFLPILQTFVVMILRRVGGEKN
;
A
#
# COMPACT_ATOMS: atom_id res chain seq x y z
N MET A 1 37.36 2.65 -2.25
CA MET A 1 36.01 2.33 -2.76
C MET A 1 35.07 2.10 -1.58
N SER A 2 33.96 2.85 -1.56
CA SER A 2 32.73 2.64 -0.79
C SER A 2 32.79 2.65 0.75
N ALA A 3 32.98 3.84 1.33
CA ALA A 3 32.31 4.18 2.59
C ALA A 3 30.80 4.25 2.32
N VAL A 4 30.09 3.15 2.58
CA VAL A 4 28.63 3.18 2.73
C VAL A 4 28.38 4.00 3.98
N SER A 5 28.12 5.29 3.80
CA SER A 5 27.75 6.18 4.89
C SER A 5 26.54 5.57 5.60
N ASP A 6 26.69 5.35 6.89
CA ASP A 6 25.63 5.03 7.85
C ASP A 6 24.50 6.06 7.76
N VAL A 7 23.61 5.88 6.79
CA VAL A 7 22.27 6.45 6.84
C VAL A 7 21.59 5.67 7.93
N LYS A 8 21.54 6.23 9.15
CA LYS A 8 20.88 5.69 10.34
C LYS A 8 19.50 5.18 9.94
N ALA A 9 19.41 3.89 9.62
CA ALA A 9 18.19 3.29 9.12
C ALA A 9 17.13 3.48 10.20
N PRO A 10 15.92 3.96 9.87
CA PRO A 10 14.89 4.12 10.89
C PRO A 10 14.70 2.78 11.60
N ALA A 11 14.74 2.82 12.93
CA ALA A 11 14.72 1.63 13.77
C ALA A 11 13.57 0.71 13.34
N LYS A 12 13.77 -0.61 13.33
CA LYS A 12 12.72 -1.59 12.94
C LYS A 12 11.38 -1.31 13.65
N GLY A 13 11.43 -0.80 14.88
CA GLY A 13 10.25 -0.38 15.66
C GLY A 13 9.46 0.80 15.07
N LEU A 14 10.09 1.72 14.32
CA LEU A 14 9.39 2.86 13.71
C LEU A 14 8.48 2.40 12.55
N TYR A 15 8.96 1.47 11.72
CA TYR A 15 8.16 0.87 10.65
C TYR A 15 7.02 0.02 11.19
N LEU A 16 7.24 -0.67 12.31
CA LEU A 16 6.18 -1.41 13.00
C LEU A 16 5.09 -0.45 13.48
N ARG A 17 5.46 0.68 14.12
CA ARG A 17 4.50 1.73 14.52
C ARG A 17 3.76 2.31 13.32
N ALA A 18 4.46 2.60 12.23
CA ALA A 18 3.84 3.11 11.01
C ALA A 18 2.85 2.11 10.40
N SER A 19 3.21 0.82 10.37
CA SER A 19 2.34 -0.27 9.93
C SER A 19 1.08 -0.38 10.79
N LEU A 20 1.22 -0.33 12.12
CA LEU A 20 0.09 -0.36 13.05
C LEU A 20 -0.83 0.86 12.88
N ILE A 21 -0.26 2.05 12.69
CA ILE A 21 -1.04 3.27 12.42
C ILE A 21 -1.83 3.10 11.11
N ILE A 22 -1.19 2.62 10.05
CA ILE A 22 -1.87 2.42 8.77
C ILE A 22 -2.95 1.36 8.90
N ALA A 23 -2.69 0.24 9.58
CA ALA A 23 -3.70 -0.80 9.82
C ALA A 23 -4.91 -0.26 10.61
N ALA A 24 -4.67 0.57 11.63
CA ALA A 24 -5.73 1.22 12.39
C ALA A 24 -6.53 2.22 11.53
N LEU A 25 -5.85 3.02 10.70
CA LEU A 25 -6.51 3.93 9.76
C LEU A 25 -7.33 3.16 8.71
N THR A 26 -6.82 2.05 8.21
CA THR A 26 -7.56 1.16 7.29
C THR A 26 -8.79 0.57 7.96
N LEU A 27 -8.67 0.12 9.22
CA LEU A 27 -9.80 -0.38 10.00
C LEU A 27 -10.89 0.68 10.14
N VAL A 28 -10.53 1.88 10.60
CA VAL A 28 -11.47 2.99 10.79
C VAL A 28 -12.10 3.41 9.45
N GLY A 29 -11.29 3.54 8.40
CA GLY A 29 -11.76 3.90 7.07
C GLY A 29 -12.78 2.89 6.53
N PHE A 30 -12.52 1.59 6.68
CA PHE A 30 -13.46 0.55 6.25
C PHE A 30 -14.72 0.48 7.11
N LEU A 31 -14.63 0.73 8.42
CA LEU A 31 -15.82 0.82 9.27
C LEU A 31 -16.74 1.96 8.85
N ILE A 32 -16.18 3.09 8.41
CA ILE A 32 -16.94 4.22 7.88
C ILE A 32 -17.51 3.89 6.49
N ALA A 33 -16.67 3.34 5.58
CA ALA A 33 -17.08 3.03 4.22
C ALA A 33 -18.20 1.98 4.17
N MET A 34 -18.20 1.02 5.11
CA MET A 34 -19.17 -0.06 5.21
C MET A 34 -20.25 0.22 6.27
N VAL A 35 -20.49 1.49 6.62
CA VAL A 35 -21.46 1.84 7.68
C VAL A 35 -22.89 1.44 7.32
N ASN A 36 -23.22 1.47 6.02
CA ASN A 36 -24.55 1.14 5.49
C ASN A 36 -24.66 -0.33 5.04
N GLU A 37 -23.58 -1.09 5.12
CA GLU A 37 -23.55 -2.51 4.73
C GLU A 37 -23.98 -3.41 5.90
N ASP A 38 -24.33 -4.65 5.55
CA ASP A 38 -24.66 -5.67 6.54
C ASP A 38 -23.52 -5.86 7.55
N ILE A 39 -23.90 -6.08 8.82
CA ILE A 39 -22.94 -6.28 9.93
C ILE A 39 -21.91 -7.36 9.59
N SER A 40 -22.33 -8.45 8.93
CA SER A 40 -21.45 -9.54 8.52
C SER A 40 -20.38 -9.06 7.52
N MET A 41 -20.80 -8.34 6.47
CA MET A 41 -19.91 -7.79 5.44
C MET A 41 -18.96 -6.74 6.02
N ARG A 42 -19.47 -5.91 6.93
CA ARG A 42 -18.69 -4.91 7.66
C ARG A 42 -17.60 -5.53 8.51
N ILE A 43 -17.91 -6.60 9.26
CA ILE A 43 -16.92 -7.33 10.08
C ILE A 43 -15.89 -8.02 9.19
N ALA A 44 -16.33 -8.67 8.10
CA ALA A 44 -15.43 -9.32 7.15
C ALA A 44 -14.43 -8.32 6.56
N ALA A 45 -14.89 -7.19 6.04
CA ALA A 45 -14.01 -6.15 5.50
C ALA A 45 -13.10 -5.53 6.58
N ALA A 46 -13.65 -5.21 7.76
CA ALA A 46 -12.89 -4.66 8.88
C ALA A 46 -11.80 -5.62 9.40
N THR A 47 -11.90 -6.91 9.12
CA THR A 47 -10.87 -7.88 9.51
C THR A 47 -9.87 -8.13 8.38
N VAL A 48 -10.35 -8.35 7.15
CA VAL A 48 -9.53 -8.75 6.00
C VAL A 48 -8.60 -7.62 5.55
N PHE A 49 -9.09 -6.38 5.46
CA PHE A 49 -8.27 -5.28 4.94
C PHE A 49 -7.14 -4.87 5.90
N PRO A 50 -7.36 -4.71 7.22
CA PRO A 50 -6.28 -4.45 8.16
C PRO A 50 -5.30 -5.63 8.29
N ALA A 51 -5.78 -6.87 8.25
CA ALA A 51 -4.90 -8.04 8.22
C ALA A 51 -4.02 -8.05 6.97
N GLY A 52 -4.59 -7.75 5.79
CA GLY A 52 -3.85 -7.58 4.55
C GLY A 52 -2.76 -6.52 4.67
N VAL A 53 -3.09 -5.34 5.21
CA VAL A 53 -2.11 -4.27 5.48
C VAL A 53 -0.95 -4.76 6.34
N LEU A 54 -1.19 -5.56 7.37
CA LEU A 54 -0.13 -6.10 8.22
C LEU A 54 0.74 -7.13 7.49
N ILE A 55 0.13 -8.03 6.71
CA ILE A 55 0.85 -9.03 5.90
C ILE A 55 1.78 -8.33 4.88
N PHE A 56 1.25 -7.35 4.16
CA PHE A 56 2.01 -6.60 3.15
C PHE A 56 2.92 -5.51 3.75
N SER A 57 2.84 -5.24 5.05
CA SER A 57 3.64 -4.18 5.67
C SER A 57 5.13 -4.48 5.70
N TYR A 58 5.54 -5.74 5.81
CA TYR A 58 6.96 -6.09 5.78
C TYR A 58 7.62 -5.79 4.43
N PRO A 59 7.12 -6.29 3.27
CA PRO A 59 7.69 -5.94 1.97
C PRO A 59 7.57 -4.44 1.67
N ALA A 60 6.47 -3.80 2.07
CA ALA A 60 6.31 -2.35 1.96
C ALA A 60 7.41 -1.59 2.71
N SER A 61 7.82 -2.07 3.89
CA SER A 61 8.84 -1.39 4.70
C SER A 61 10.23 -1.42 4.04
N LEU A 62 10.54 -2.48 3.29
CA LEU A 62 11.80 -2.59 2.54
C LEU A 62 11.86 -1.56 1.42
N ILE A 63 10.76 -1.41 0.67
CA ILE A 63 10.64 -0.42 -0.40
C ILE A 63 10.67 1.00 0.20
N SER A 64 9.94 1.23 1.29
CA SER A 64 9.89 2.52 1.98
C SER A 64 11.28 2.98 2.45
N ARG A 65 12.10 2.08 3.02
CA ARG A 65 13.50 2.38 3.39
C ARG A 65 14.32 2.90 2.21
N ARG A 66 14.18 2.24 1.04
CA ARG A 66 14.88 2.64 -0.18
C ARG A 66 14.38 3.99 -0.70
N MET A 67 13.07 4.25 -0.63
CA MET A 67 12.50 5.54 -1.02
C MET A 67 12.98 6.68 -0.12
N LEU A 68 13.01 6.48 1.20
CA LEU A 68 13.52 7.46 2.16
C LEU A 68 14.99 7.78 1.92
N ALA A 69 15.84 6.76 1.76
CA ALA A 69 17.27 6.97 1.51
C ALA A 69 17.56 7.72 0.19
N ARG A 70 16.69 7.59 -0.82
CA ARG A 70 16.76 8.40 -2.05
C ARG A 70 16.24 9.82 -1.84
N SER A 71 15.11 9.97 -1.14
CA SER A 71 14.48 11.26 -0.86
C SER A 71 15.35 12.15 0.02
N ASP A 72 16.09 11.59 0.99
CA ASP A 72 16.95 12.36 1.90
C ASP A 72 18.10 13.08 1.19
N LYS A 73 18.48 12.65 -0.01
CA LYS A 73 19.47 13.34 -0.86
C LYS A 73 18.92 14.54 -1.60
N LEU A 74 17.59 14.71 -1.62
CA LEU A 74 16.91 15.76 -2.37
C LEU A 74 16.61 16.97 -1.48
N ARG A 75 16.69 18.17 -2.06
CA ARG A 75 16.20 19.41 -1.43
C ARG A 75 14.67 19.35 -1.28
N ALA A 76 14.10 20.19 -0.42
CA ALA A 76 12.67 20.19 -0.09
C ALA A 76 11.73 20.14 -1.31
N ALA A 77 11.96 20.99 -2.33
CA ALA A 77 11.18 20.98 -3.56
C ALA A 77 11.32 19.64 -4.34
N GLY A 78 12.54 19.09 -4.38
CA GLY A 78 12.81 17.79 -5.01
C GLY A 78 12.16 16.61 -4.29
N LYS A 79 12.05 16.66 -2.96
CA LYS A 79 11.31 15.64 -2.18
C LYS A 79 9.83 15.60 -2.57
N VAL A 80 9.20 16.77 -2.73
CA VAL A 80 7.78 16.88 -3.14
C VAL A 80 7.58 16.31 -4.54
N LEU A 81 8.41 16.72 -5.52
CA LEU A 81 8.38 16.19 -6.88
C LEU A 81 8.64 14.68 -6.95
N PHE A 82 9.54 14.16 -6.11
CA PHE A 82 9.81 12.73 -6.02
C PHE A 82 8.60 11.92 -5.55
N PHE A 83 7.87 12.39 -4.53
CA PHE A 83 6.66 11.70 -4.08
C PHE A 83 5.48 11.84 -5.03
N ILE A 84 5.30 13.01 -5.67
CA ILE A 84 4.27 13.19 -6.70
C ILE A 84 4.54 12.23 -7.87
N SER A 85 5.76 12.18 -8.37
CA SER A 85 6.14 11.26 -9.45
C SER A 85 6.02 9.79 -9.03
N ALA A 86 6.36 9.44 -7.78
CA ALA A 86 6.15 8.09 -7.26
C ALA A 86 4.67 7.70 -7.19
N ILE A 87 3.78 8.62 -6.78
CA ILE A 87 2.33 8.40 -6.78
C ILE A 87 1.82 8.23 -8.22
N CYS A 88 2.22 9.12 -9.15
CA CYS A 88 1.84 9.00 -10.55
C CYS A 88 2.31 7.66 -11.16
N ALA A 89 3.56 7.25 -10.89
CA ALA A 89 4.09 5.98 -11.35
C ALA A 89 3.34 4.79 -10.75
N ALA A 90 3.05 4.82 -9.44
CA ALA A 90 2.24 3.83 -8.76
C ALA A 90 0.85 3.68 -9.38
N THR A 91 0.17 4.81 -9.62
CA THR A 91 -1.15 4.82 -10.27
C THR A 91 -1.07 4.28 -11.69
N ALA A 92 -0.06 4.66 -12.48
CA ALA A 92 0.11 4.13 -13.83
C ALA A 92 0.32 2.59 -13.82
N VAL A 93 1.18 2.09 -12.94
CA VAL A 93 1.42 0.64 -12.79
C VAL A 93 0.15 -0.07 -12.35
N PHE A 94 -0.61 0.50 -11.41
CA PHE A 94 -1.87 -0.07 -10.97
C PHE A 94 -2.91 -0.12 -12.10
N LEU A 95 -3.06 0.97 -12.87
CA LEU A 95 -3.98 1.01 -14.02
C LEU A 95 -3.58 0.01 -15.11
N LEU A 96 -2.28 -0.14 -15.39
CA LEU A 96 -1.79 -1.15 -16.33
C LEU A 96 -2.06 -2.58 -15.82
N THR A 97 -1.89 -2.81 -14.52
CA THR A 97 -2.22 -4.10 -13.90
C THR A 97 -3.72 -4.38 -13.98
N ALA A 98 -4.55 -3.36 -13.74
CA ALA A 98 -6.00 -3.47 -13.86
C ALA A 98 -6.44 -3.74 -15.30
N LEU A 99 -5.82 -3.06 -16.28
CA LEU A 99 -6.07 -3.30 -17.69
C LEU A 99 -5.65 -4.72 -18.10
N ALA A 100 -4.48 -5.19 -17.67
CA ALA A 100 -4.01 -6.55 -17.94
C ALA A 100 -4.93 -7.60 -17.32
N ALA A 101 -5.34 -7.41 -16.06
CA ALA A 101 -6.29 -8.29 -15.39
C ALA A 101 -7.66 -8.31 -16.10
N TYR A 102 -8.14 -7.15 -16.54
CA TYR A 102 -9.38 -7.05 -17.32
C TYR A 102 -9.27 -7.79 -18.65
N ARG A 103 -8.16 -7.65 -19.38
CA ARG A 103 -7.95 -8.36 -20.65
C ARG A 103 -7.92 -9.87 -20.48
N VAL A 104 -7.23 -10.35 -19.45
CA VAL A 104 -7.20 -11.78 -19.11
C VAL A 104 -8.60 -12.29 -18.80
N TYR A 105 -9.39 -11.52 -18.05
CA TYR A 105 -10.78 -11.86 -17.74
C TYR A 105 -11.69 -11.89 -18.98
N ASP A 106 -11.56 -10.91 -19.86
CA ASP A 106 -12.32 -10.81 -21.12
C ASP A 106 -12.03 -12.01 -22.05
N ASP A 107 -10.77 -12.46 -22.11
CA ASP A 107 -10.36 -13.64 -22.88
C ASP A 107 -10.83 -14.97 -22.27
N LEU A 108 -11.08 -15.01 -20.95
CA LEU A 108 -11.55 -16.20 -20.20
C LEU A 108 -13.08 -16.35 -20.20
N ALA A 109 -13.82 -15.31 -20.58
CA ALA A 109 -15.28 -15.28 -20.49
C ALA A 109 -15.98 -15.89 -21.71
N PRO A 110 -16.16 -17.22 -21.75
CA PRO A 110 -17.43 -17.77 -22.22
C PRO A 110 -17.89 -18.89 -21.29
N THR A 111 -18.27 -18.56 -20.06
CA THR A 111 -18.92 -19.54 -19.19
C THR A 111 -20.27 -19.02 -18.73
N ASN A 112 -21.34 -19.62 -19.26
CA ASN A 112 -22.72 -19.41 -18.83
C ASN A 112 -23.01 -19.95 -17.41
N ASP A 113 -21.96 -20.31 -16.66
CA ASP A 113 -22.04 -20.95 -15.35
C ASP A 113 -21.75 -19.93 -14.26
N MET A 114 -22.81 -19.53 -13.54
CA MET A 114 -22.79 -18.42 -12.58
C MET A 114 -21.77 -18.63 -11.45
N GLY A 115 -21.49 -19.88 -11.07
CA GLY A 115 -20.49 -20.22 -10.06
C GLY A 115 -19.05 -19.93 -10.51
N MET A 116 -18.75 -20.16 -11.79
CA MET A 116 -17.41 -19.90 -12.35
C MET A 116 -17.16 -18.40 -12.48
N ALA A 117 -18.16 -17.65 -12.98
CA ALA A 117 -18.09 -16.19 -13.09
C ALA A 117 -17.86 -15.50 -11.73
N LEU A 118 -18.53 -15.97 -10.67
CA LEU A 118 -18.33 -15.45 -9.31
C LEU A 118 -16.91 -15.72 -8.81
N GLY A 119 -16.39 -16.93 -9.03
CA GLY A 119 -15.04 -17.33 -8.63
C GLY A 119 -13.95 -16.50 -9.31
N GLU A 120 -14.10 -16.23 -10.61
CA GLU A 120 -13.18 -15.40 -11.38
C GLU A 120 -13.23 -13.94 -10.94
N ALA A 121 -14.44 -13.38 -10.74
CA ALA A 121 -14.60 -12.01 -10.26
C ALA A 121 -13.97 -11.81 -8.87
N LEU A 122 -14.15 -12.77 -7.95
CA LEU A 122 -13.50 -12.74 -6.63
C LEU A 122 -11.97 -12.83 -6.74
N THR A 123 -11.47 -13.67 -7.64
CA THR A 123 -10.02 -13.82 -7.89
C THR A 123 -9.44 -12.52 -8.43
N LEU A 124 -10.13 -11.88 -9.37
CA LEU A 124 -9.73 -10.60 -9.95
C LEU A 124 -9.73 -9.50 -8.89
N LEU A 125 -10.79 -9.41 -8.07
CA LEU A 125 -10.86 -8.48 -6.95
C LEU A 125 -9.69 -8.68 -5.96
N PHE A 126 -9.35 -9.93 -5.64
CA PHE A 126 -8.22 -10.26 -4.79
C PHE A 126 -6.89 -9.81 -5.40
N VAL A 127 -6.63 -10.12 -6.67
CA VAL A 127 -5.40 -9.74 -7.38
C VAL A 127 -5.23 -8.22 -7.43
N LEU A 128 -6.29 -7.48 -7.78
CA LEU A 128 -6.26 -6.02 -7.81
C LEU A 128 -6.03 -5.43 -6.41
N THR A 129 -6.68 -5.99 -5.39
CA THR A 129 -6.48 -5.55 -4.01
C THR A 129 -5.04 -5.78 -3.54
N ALA A 130 -4.48 -6.96 -3.81
CA ALA A 130 -3.10 -7.28 -3.47
C ALA A 130 -2.09 -6.39 -4.22
N ALA A 131 -2.32 -6.15 -5.52
CA ALA A 131 -1.50 -5.24 -6.32
C ALA A 131 -1.55 -3.81 -5.77
N ALA A 132 -2.74 -3.31 -5.42
CA ALA A 132 -2.91 -1.99 -4.80
C ALA A 132 -2.12 -1.89 -3.50
N MET A 133 -2.21 -2.90 -2.62
CA MET A 133 -1.46 -2.94 -1.37
C MET A 133 0.05 -2.93 -1.62
N LEU A 134 0.57 -3.75 -2.53
CA LEU A 134 2.01 -3.79 -2.82
C LEU A 134 2.56 -2.46 -3.37
N ILE A 135 1.75 -1.75 -4.15
CA ILE A 135 2.17 -0.52 -4.82
C ILE A 135 2.04 0.71 -3.91
N PHE A 136 0.89 0.87 -3.24
CA PHE A 136 0.58 2.11 -2.49
C PHE A 136 1.00 2.07 -1.03
N LEU A 137 0.99 0.88 -0.39
CA LEU A 137 1.38 0.74 1.01
C LEU A 137 2.81 1.23 1.33
N PRO A 138 3.86 0.97 0.52
CA PRO A 138 5.19 1.52 0.79
C PRO A 138 5.25 3.04 0.72
N ILE A 139 4.44 3.66 -0.14
CA ILE A 139 4.34 5.12 -0.25
C ILE A 139 3.70 5.68 1.03
N LEU A 140 2.56 5.13 1.44
CA LEU A 140 1.87 5.49 2.68
C LEU A 140 2.75 5.30 3.92
N GLN A 141 3.44 4.16 4.03
CA GLN A 141 4.41 3.92 5.10
C GLN A 141 5.51 4.96 5.13
N THR A 142 6.02 5.37 3.98
CA THR A 142 7.04 6.41 3.89
C THR A 142 6.54 7.75 4.45
N PHE A 143 5.32 8.16 4.09
CA PHE A 143 4.72 9.39 4.62
C PHE A 143 4.56 9.33 6.14
N VAL A 144 3.98 8.25 6.68
CA VAL A 144 3.80 8.09 8.13
C VAL A 144 5.14 8.12 8.86
N VAL A 145 6.16 7.44 8.34
CA VAL A 145 7.52 7.46 8.92
C VAL A 145 8.14 8.85 8.91
N MET A 146 7.99 9.63 7.82
CA MET A 146 8.46 11.02 7.78
C MET A 146 7.77 11.89 8.84
N ILE A 147 6.46 11.74 9.00
CA ILE A 147 5.69 12.47 10.03
C ILE A 147 6.17 12.09 11.43
N LEU A 148 6.32 10.79 11.71
CA LEU A 148 6.79 10.32 13.02
C LEU A 148 8.21 10.80 13.34
N ARG A 149 9.12 10.85 12.37
CA ARG A 149 10.47 11.43 12.54
C ARG A 149 10.39 12.91 12.92
N ARG A 150 9.55 13.67 12.21
CA ARG A 150 9.35 15.10 12.47
C ARG A 150 8.75 15.38 13.85
N VAL A 151 7.76 14.58 14.27
CA VAL A 151 7.12 14.71 15.59
C VAL A 151 8.04 14.22 16.71
N GLY A 152 8.85 13.19 16.46
CA GLY A 152 9.83 12.66 17.41
C GLY A 152 11.12 13.48 17.56
N GLY A 153 11.23 14.62 16.87
CA GLY A 153 12.39 15.52 16.98
C GLY A 153 13.65 15.10 16.22
N GLU A 154 13.61 14.03 15.41
CA GLU A 154 14.70 13.74 14.46
C GLU A 154 14.61 14.74 13.31
N LYS A 155 15.49 15.76 13.31
CA LYS A 155 15.63 16.70 12.19
C LYS A 155 16.15 15.96 10.96
N ASN A 156 15.43 16.13 9.85
CA ASN A 156 15.79 15.65 8.50
C ASN A 156 17.13 16.20 8.02
#